data_AF-A0A9Q0J7W4-F1
#
_entry.id   AF-A0A9Q0J7W4-F1
#
_cell.length_a   1.000
_cell.length_b   1.000
_cell.length_c   1.000
_cell.angle_alpha   90.00
_cell.angle_beta   90.00
_cell.angle_gamma   90.00
#
_symmetry.space_group_name_H-M   'P 1'
#
loop_
_entity.id
_entity.type
_entity.pdbx_description
1 polymer ?
#
loop_
_entity_poly.entity_id
_entity_poly.type
_entity_poly.pdbx_seq_one_letter_code
_entity_poly.pdbx_strand_id
1 'polypeptide(L)' 'MVVKVYGPAYASPKRVLVCLLEKGIEFETVPVDIIKGETQNPDFLNLQVRFAF' A
#
# COMPACT_ATOMS: atom_id res chain seq x y z
N MET A 1 -14.44 -8.47 4.26
CA MET A 1 -13.15 -7.88 4.66
C MET A 1 -12.51 -7.37 3.37
N VAL A 2 -12.36 -6.06 3.21
CA VAL A 2 -11.88 -5.44 1.97
C VAL A 2 -10.38 -5.22 2.06
N VAL A 3 -9.65 -5.51 0.99
CA VAL A 3 -8.19 -5.32 0.94
C VAL A 3 -7.89 -3.82 0.88
N LYS A 4 -6.94 -3.33 1.68
CA LYS A 4 -6.48 -1.94 1.65
C LYS A 4 -5.06 -1.87 1.09
N VAL A 5 -4.86 -1.04 0.07
CA VAL A 5 -3.55 -0.77 -0.51
C VAL A 5 -3.10 0.62 -0.06
N TYR A 6 -2.06 0.66 0.77
CA TYR A 6 -1.49 1.91 1.29
C TYR A 6 -0.36 2.36 0.37
N GLY A 7 -0.51 3.53 -0.25
CA GLY A 7 0.50 4.10 -1.13
C GLY A 7 -0.06 4.91 -2.28
N PRO A 8 0.80 5.67 -2.98
CA PRO A 8 0.40 6.41 -4.18
C PRO A 8 0.05 5.48 -5.34
N ALA A 9 -0.80 5.94 -6.26
CA ALA A 9 -1.14 5.22 -7.50
C ALA A 9 -0.02 5.22 -8.57
N TYR A 10 1.23 5.46 -8.16
CA TYR A 10 2.43 5.44 -8.98
C TYR A 10 3.56 4.65 -8.28
N ALA A 11 4.71 4.47 -8.93
CA ALA A 11 5.84 3.69 -8.42
C ALA A 11 5.44 2.24 -8.04
N SER A 12 5.86 1.76 -6.87
CA SER A 12 5.71 0.36 -6.45
C SER A 12 4.26 -0.08 -6.25
N PRO A 13 3.38 0.67 -5.53
CA PRO A 13 2.00 0.25 -5.31
C PRO A 13 1.18 0.10 -6.59
N LYS A 14 1.51 0.81 -7.67
CA LYS A 14 0.81 0.72 -8.97
C LYS A 14 0.71 -0.72 -9.49
N ARG A 15 1.77 -1.54 -9.31
CA ARG A 15 1.77 -2.94 -9.72
C ARG A 15 0.75 -3.77 -8.95
N VAL A 16 0.60 -3.51 -7.64
CA VAL A 16 -0.40 -4.18 -6.80
C VAL A 16 -1.81 -3.82 -7.25
N LEU A 17 -2.08 -2.54 -7.50
CA LEU A 17 -3.39 -2.06 -7.95
C LEU A 17 -3.81 -2.74 -9.27
N VAL A 18 -2.91 -2.80 -10.25
CA VAL A 18 -3.18 -3.47 -11.54
C VAL A 18 -3.48 -4.96 -11.34
N CYS A 19 -2.69 -5.67 -10.53
CA CYS A 19 -2.96 -7.09 -10.26
C CYS A 19 -4.32 -7.31 -9.60
N LEU A 20 -4.71 -6.47 -8.63
CA LEU A 20 -6.01 -6.61 -7.96
C LEU A 20 -7.17 -6.34 -8.93
N LEU A 21 -7.04 -5.32 -9.78
CA LEU A 21 -8.00 -5.04 -10.85
C LEU A 21 -8.13 -6.20 -11.83
N GLU A 22 -7.02 -6.74 -12.34
CA GLU A 22 -7.01 -7.87 -13.29
C GLU A 22 -7.62 -9.14 -12.68
N LYS A 23 -7.52 -9.31 -11.36
CA LYS A 23 -8.11 -10.44 -10.62
C LYS A 23 -9.55 -10.19 -10.19
N GLY A 24 -10.12 -9.01 -10.44
CA GLY A 24 -11.46 -8.65 -10.00
C GLY A 24 -11.63 -8.66 -8.48
N ILE A 25 -10.56 -8.38 -7.74
CA ILE A 25 -10.59 -8.34 -6.27
C ILE A 25 -11.03 -6.95 -5.84
N GLU A 26 -11.99 -6.87 -4.91
CA GLU A 26 -12.39 -5.59 -4.31
C GLU A 26 -11.32 -5.06 -3.36
N PHE A 27 -10.90 -3.81 -3.56
CA PHE A 27 -9.93 -3.15 -2.71
C PHE A 27 -10.22 -1.65 -2.58
N GLU A 28 -9.67 -1.06 -1.53
CA GLU A 28 -9.63 0.38 -1.28
C GLU A 28 -8.18 0.86 -1.35
N THR A 29 -8.01 2.12 -1.77
CA THR A 29 -6.70 2.78 -1.72
C THR A 29 -6.65 3.73 -0.54
N VAL A 30 -5.52 3.72 0.18
CA VAL A 30 -5.24 4.66 1.25
C VAL A 30 -4.03 5.50 0.82
N PRO A 31 -4.20 6.82 0.61
CA PRO A 31 -3.10 7.67 0.17
C PRO A 31 -2.02 7.74 1.24
N VAL A 32 -0.76 7.76 0.80
CA VAL A 32 0.43 7.94 1.64
C VAL A 32 1.31 8.98 0.97
N ASP A 33 1.55 10.08 1.65
CA ASP A 33 2.40 11.18 1.18
C ASP A 33 3.88 10.83 1.41
N ILE A 34 4.50 10.28 0.37
CA ILE A 34 5.91 9.92 0.39
C ILE A 34 6.83 11.15 0.43
N ILE A 35 6.37 12.32 -0.02
CA ILE A 35 7.17 13.55 -0.02
C ILE A 35 7.27 14.11 1.40
N LYS A 36 6.18 13.99 2.17
CA LYS A 36 6.18 14.31 3.61
C LYS A 36 6.82 13.22 4.48
N GLY A 37 7.23 12.10 3.91
CA GLY A 37 7.87 11.01 4.63
C GLY A 37 6.92 10.15 5.48
N GLU A 38 5.62 10.11 5.15
CA GLU A 38 4.62 9.33 5.90
C GLU A 38 4.93 7.82 5.96
N THR A 39 5.78 7.33 5.05
CA THR A 39 6.29 5.95 5.06
C THR A 39 7.18 5.63 6.27
N GLN A 40 7.65 6.65 6.99
CA GLN A 40 8.43 6.49 8.23
C GLN A 40 7.55 6.56 9.48
N ASN A 41 6.25 6.88 9.35
CA ASN A 41 5.37 6.98 10.50
C ASN A 41 5.23 5.62 11.19
N PRO A 42 5.23 5.56 12.53
CA PRO A 42 5.16 4.30 13.27
C PRO A 42 3.91 3.48 12.91
N ASP A 43 2.78 4.15 12.67
CA ASP A 43 1.54 3.50 12.23
C ASP A 43 1.69 2.81 10.86
N PHE A 44 2.42 3.44 9.93
CA PHE A 44 2.69 2.86 8.61
C PHE A 44 3.69 1.69 8.71
N LEU A 45 4.73 1.84 9.54
CA LEU A 45 5.72 0.78 9.79
C LEU A 45 5.10 -0.46 10.43
N ASN A 46 4.06 -0.31 11.26
CA ASN A 46 3.32 -1.43 11.85
C ASN A 46 2.52 -2.24 10.82
N LEU A 47 2.20 -1.68 9.64
CA LEU A 47 1.55 -2.40 8.54
C LEU A 47 2.53 -3.35 7.81
N GLN A 48 3.82 -3.04 7.85
CA GLN A 48 4.82 -3.80 7.13
C GLN A 48 5.31 -4.94 8.03
N VAL A 49 5.04 -6.18 7.61
CA VAL A 49 5.55 -7.35 8.31
C VAL A 49 7.07 -7.26 8.32
N ARG A 50 7.67 -7.16 9.52
CA ARG A 50 9.12 -7.25 9.69
C ARG A 50 9.54 -8.68 9.38
N PHE A 51 9.79 -8.97 8.12
CA PHE A 51 10.60 -10.12 7.75
C PHE A 51 12.05 -9.78 8.13
N ALA A 52 12.45 -10.20 9.33
CA ALA A 52 13.85 -10.43 9.62
C ALA A 52 14.30 -11.54 8.65
N PHE A 53 15.12 -11.18 7.67
CA PHE A 53 15.89 -12.13 6.90
C PHE A 53 17.02 -12.70 7.76
#